data_AF-A0A7X8KVE4-F1
#
_entry.id   AF-A0A7X8KVE4-F1
#
_cell.length_a   1.000
_cell.length_b   1.000
_cell.length_c   1.000
_cell.angle_alpha   90.00
_cell.angle_beta   90.00
_cell.angle_gamma   90.00
#
_symmetry.space_group_name_H-M   'P 1'
#
loop_
_entity.id
_entity.type
_entity.pdbx_description
1 polymer ?
#
loop_
_entity_poly.entity_id
_entity_poly.type
_entity_poly.pdbx_seq_one_letter_code
_entity_poly.pdbx_strand_id
1 'polypeptide(L)'
;MLIIGYLAVILGCGFLGLFKAAQIKKRPKEIREMINALSLLDTEIFWGVTPLPEAFATIKDRVDSPWKEFFSKLEEKLNKGESASKAWIASIAEERKNASLHAE
;
A
#
# COMPACT_ATOMS: atom_id res chain seq x y z
N MET A 1 -11.02 39.29 29.12
CA MET A 1 -10.71 38.50 27.91
C MET A 1 -10.03 37.18 28.30
N LEU A 2 -10.78 36.22 28.82
CA LEU A 2 -10.26 34.89 29.21
C LEU A 2 -10.79 33.77 28.31
N ILE A 3 -12.01 33.96 27.79
CA ILE A 3 -12.73 33.03 26.92
C ILE A 3 -11.94 32.70 25.64
N ILE A 4 -11.23 33.69 25.08
CA ILE A 4 -10.40 33.52 23.88
C ILE A 4 -9.21 32.59 24.17
N GLY A 5 -8.62 32.68 25.36
CA GLY A 5 -7.53 31.80 25.78
C GLY A 5 -7.98 30.35 25.95
N TYR A 6 -9.14 30.14 26.58
CA TYR A 6 -9.74 28.80 26.70
C TYR A 6 -10.08 28.20 25.33
N LEU A 7 -10.65 28.99 24.42
CA LEU A 7 -10.94 28.53 23.05
C LEU A 7 -9.67 28.16 22.29
N ALA A 8 -8.61 28.96 22.42
CA ALA A 8 -7.34 28.71 21.74
C ALA A 8 -6.67 27.40 22.22
N VAL A 9 -6.74 27.10 23.52
CA VAL A 9 -6.20 25.85 24.08
C VAL A 9 -7.01 24.63 23.61
N ILE A 10 -8.34 24.71 23.65
CA ILE A 10 -9.22 23.61 23.21
C ILE A 10 -9.02 23.32 21.71
N LEU A 11 -8.99 24.36 20.88
CA LEU A 11 -8.76 24.22 19.44
C LEU A 11 -7.35 23.71 19.15
N GLY A 12 -6.32 24.25 19.81
CA GLY A 12 -4.93 23.81 19.61
C GLY A 12 -4.72 22.33 19.93
N CYS A 13 -5.21 21.87 21.10
CA CYS A 13 -5.13 20.46 21.47
C CYS A 13 -5.98 19.56 20.57
N GLY A 14 -7.16 20.01 20.17
CA GLY A 14 -8.03 19.29 19.22
C GLY A 14 -7.38 19.12 17.85
N PHE A 15 -6.84 20.19 17.27
CA PHE A 15 -6.18 20.16 15.97
C PHE A 15 -4.92 19.29 15.98
N LEU A 16 -4.09 19.37 17.03
CA LEU A 16 -2.90 18.52 17.16
C LEU A 16 -3.27 17.03 17.28
N GLY A 17 -4.34 16.71 18.02
CA GLY A 17 -4.85 15.35 18.14
C GLY A 17 -5.39 14.80 16.82
N LEU A 18 -6.19 15.60 16.10
CA LEU A 18 -6.73 15.23 14.78
C LEU A 18 -5.63 15.10 13.73
N PHE A 19 -4.61 15.97 13.77
CA PHE A 19 -3.48 15.91 12.86
C PHE A 19 -2.67 14.62 13.05
N LYS A 20 -2.36 14.23 14.30
CA LYS A 20 -1.71 12.95 14.59
C LYS A 20 -2.58 11.75 14.20
N ALA A 21 -3.88 11.79 14.49
CA ALA A 21 -4.80 10.72 14.12
C ALA A 21 -4.88 10.52 12.59
N ALA A 22 -4.83 11.61 11.82
CA ALA A 22 -4.79 11.54 10.35
C ALA A 22 -3.50 10.90 9.82
N GLN A 23 -2.36 11.11 10.48
CA GLN A 23 -1.10 10.43 10.13
C GLN A 23 -1.13 8.93 10.43
N ILE A 24 -1.73 8.54 11.56
CA ILE A 24 -1.87 7.11 11.94
C ILE A 24 -2.79 6.36 10.96
N LYS A 25 -3.71 7.04 10.28
CA LYS A 25 -4.70 6.40 9.39
C LYS A 25 -4.13 5.90 8.06
N LYS A 26 -2.95 6.36 7.64
CA LYS A 26 -2.34 5.97 6.36
C LYS A 26 -1.84 4.52 6.37
N ARG A 27 -1.16 4.10 7.45
CA ARG A 27 -0.60 2.74 7.56
C ARG A 27 -1.66 1.62 7.51
N PRO A 28 -2.75 1.67 8.30
CA PRO A 28 -3.79 0.64 8.22
C PRO A 28 -4.47 0.58 6.86
N LYS A 29 -4.58 1.73 6.16
CA LYS A 29 -5.16 1.81 4.82
C LYS A 29 -4.28 1.10 3.80
N GLU A 30 -2.98 1.40 3.78
CA GLU A 30 -2.00 0.76 2.88
C GLU A 30 -1.94 -0.76 3.09
N ILE A 31 -1.94 -1.23 4.35
CA ILE A 31 -1.96 -2.67 4.66
C ILE A 31 -3.24 -3.32 4.15
N ARG A 32 -4.40 -2.70 4.37
CA ARG A 32 -5.68 -3.25 3.95
C ARG A 32 -5.80 -3.33 2.43
N GLU A 33 -5.27 -2.33 1.72
CA GLU A 33 -5.18 -2.35 0.26
C GLU A 33 -4.29 -3.49 -0.24
N MET A 34 -3.14 -3.73 0.39
CA MET A 34 -2.27 -4.85 0.04
C MET A 34 -2.92 -6.22 0.30
N ILE A 35 -3.59 -6.39 1.45
CA ILE A 35 -4.32 -7.63 1.75
C ILE A 35 -5.40 -7.88 0.69
N ASN A 36 -6.16 -6.85 0.32
CA ASN A 36 -7.17 -6.97 -0.73
C ASN A 36 -6.55 -7.35 -2.09
N ALA A 37 -5.42 -6.76 -2.45
CA ALA A 37 -4.70 -7.07 -3.68
C ALA A 37 -4.20 -8.52 -3.70
N LEU A 38 -3.67 -9.01 -2.58
CA LEU A 38 -3.25 -10.40 -2.40
C LEU A 38 -4.43 -11.37 -2.45
N SER A 39 -5.57 -11.05 -1.84
CA SER A 39 -6.78 -11.87 -1.96
C SER A 39 -7.28 -11.95 -3.40
N LEU A 40 -7.19 -10.85 -4.16
CA LEU A 40 -7.51 -10.85 -5.58
C LEU A 40 -6.54 -11.74 -6.37
N LEU A 41 -5.25 -11.65 -6.08
CA LEU A 41 -4.24 -12.53 -6.67
C LEU A 41 -4.52 -14.00 -6.36
N ASP A 42 -4.90 -14.33 -5.13
CA ASP A 42 -5.22 -15.70 -4.72
C ASP A 42 -6.41 -16.24 -5.53
N THR A 43 -7.44 -15.41 -5.78
CA THR A 43 -8.58 -15.81 -6.63
C THR A 43 -8.18 -16.04 -8.09
N GLU A 44 -7.28 -15.22 -8.64
CA GLU A 44 -6.78 -15.37 -10.01
C GLU A 44 -5.83 -16.58 -10.15
N ILE A 45 -4.98 -16.86 -9.16
CA ILE A 45 -4.06 -18.02 -9.19
C ILE A 45 -4.83 -19.34 -8.97
N PHE A 46 -5.81 -19.36 -8.07
CA PHE A 46 -6.51 -20.59 -7.71
C PHE A 46 -7.53 -21.02 -8.75
N TRP A 47 -8.16 -20.06 -9.45
CA TRP A 47 -9.21 -20.35 -10.45
C TRP A 47 -8.79 -20.05 -11.89
N GLY A 48 -7.84 -19.14 -12.10
CA GLY A 48 -7.36 -18.77 -13.41
C GLY A 48 -6.18 -19.64 -13.84
N VAL A 49 -6.33 -20.31 -14.98
CA VAL A 49 -5.19 -20.85 -15.78
C VAL A 49 -4.36 -19.69 -16.39
N THR A 50 -4.55 -18.47 -15.88
CA THR A 50 -3.89 -17.24 -16.29
C THR A 50 -2.44 -17.26 -15.85
N PRO A 51 -1.49 -17.05 -16.79
CA PRO A 51 -0.10 -16.82 -16.46
C PRO A 51 0.05 -15.73 -15.40
N LEU A 52 0.93 -15.94 -14.43
CA LEU A 52 1.21 -15.00 -13.34
C LEU A 52 1.49 -13.54 -13.78
N PRO A 53 2.15 -13.26 -14.92
CA PRO A 53 2.29 -11.89 -15.43
C PRO A 53 0.94 -11.21 -15.73
N GLU A 54 -0.03 -11.93 -16.31
CA GLU A 54 -1.35 -11.40 -16.63
C GLU A 54 -2.18 -11.15 -15.37
N ALA A 55 -2.04 -12.00 -14.35
CA ALA A 55 -2.64 -11.78 -13.04
C ALA A 55 -2.11 -10.47 -12.41
N PHE A 56 -0.80 -10.23 -12.47
CA PHE A 56 -0.22 -8.97 -12.00
C PHE A 56 -0.68 -7.75 -12.80
N ALA A 57 -0.82 -7.87 -14.13
CA ALA A 57 -1.38 -6.81 -14.97
C ALA A 57 -2.82 -6.47 -14.57
N THR A 58 -3.65 -7.49 -14.32
CA THR A 58 -5.05 -7.33 -13.89
C THR A 58 -5.16 -6.67 -12.53
N ILE A 59 -4.29 -7.04 -11.58
CA ILE A 59 -4.26 -6.44 -10.25
C ILE A 59 -3.79 -4.99 -10.32
N LYS A 60 -2.74 -4.70 -11.11
CA LYS A 60 -2.21 -3.34 -11.33
C LYS A 60 -3.32 -2.34 -11.71
N ASP A 61 -4.27 -2.76 -12.54
CA ASP A 61 -5.37 -1.89 -12.98
C ASP A 61 -6.50 -1.75 -11.95
N ARG A 62 -6.52 -2.60 -10.92
CA ARG A 62 -7.54 -2.61 -9.85
C ARG A 62 -7.05 -2.00 -8.53
N VAL A 63 -5.77 -1.66 -8.41
CA VAL A 63 -5.19 -1.06 -7.20
C VAL A 63 -4.68 0.36 -7.47
N ASP A 64 -4.73 1.20 -6.44
CA ASP A 64 -4.21 2.56 -6.48
C ASP A 64 -2.71 2.62 -6.13
N SER A 65 -2.06 3.77 -6.37
CA SER A 65 -0.69 4.05 -5.91
C SER A 65 -0.64 4.01 -4.36
N PRO A 66 0.40 3.40 -3.75
CA PRO A 66 1.67 2.95 -4.33
C PRO A 66 1.66 1.54 -4.91
N TRP A 67 0.65 0.72 -4.62
CA TRP A 67 0.62 -0.70 -5.00
C TRP A 67 0.56 -0.92 -6.51
N LYS A 68 -0.03 0.02 -7.26
CA LYS A 68 0.00 0.00 -8.73
C LYS A 68 1.42 -0.06 -9.29
N GLU A 69 2.34 0.72 -8.73
CA GLU A 69 3.75 0.73 -9.17
C GLU A 69 4.44 -0.58 -8.80
N PHE A 70 4.15 -1.12 -7.62
CA PHE A 70 4.65 -2.41 -7.17
C PHE A 70 4.26 -3.55 -8.12
N PHE A 71 2.98 -3.70 -8.46
CA PHE A 71 2.52 -4.75 -9.38
C PHE A 71 3.01 -4.53 -10.82
N SER A 72 3.14 -3.28 -11.27
CA SER A 72 3.73 -2.97 -12.59
C SER A 72 5.18 -3.43 -12.70
N LYS A 73 5.99 -3.24 -11.64
CA LYS A 73 7.37 -3.72 -11.62
C LYS A 73 7.46 -5.25 -11.61
N LEU A 74 6.53 -5.91 -10.91
CA LEU A 74 6.47 -7.38 -10.90
C LEU A 74 6.13 -7.95 -12.26
N GLU A 75 5.12 -7.39 -12.93
CA GLU A 75 4.76 -7.72 -14.31
C GLU A 75 5.98 -7.61 -15.24
N GLU A 76 6.71 -6.48 -15.18
CA GLU A 76 7.89 -6.24 -16.02
C GLU A 76 9.03 -7.24 -15.76
N LYS A 77 9.33 -7.53 -14.49
CA LYS A 77 10.40 -8.49 -14.11
C LYS A 77 10.06 -9.91 -14.55
N LEU A 78 8.80 -10.32 -14.42
CA LEU A 78 8.35 -11.64 -14.92
C LEU A 78 8.40 -11.71 -16.45
N ASN A 79 8.00 -10.67 -17.16
CA ASN A 79 8.08 -10.61 -18.62
C ASN A 79 9.52 -10.65 -19.14
N LYS A 80 10.49 -10.18 -18.34
CA LYS A 80 11.93 -10.33 -18.59
C LYS A 80 12.47 -11.74 -18.34
N GLY A 81 11.62 -12.67 -17.89
CA GLY A 81 11.99 -14.06 -17.62
C GLY A 81 12.59 -14.29 -16.22
N GLU A 82 12.46 -13.34 -15.29
CA GLU A 82 12.88 -13.57 -13.92
C GLU A 82 11.91 -14.53 -13.21
N SER A 83 12.45 -15.37 -12.33
CA SER A 83 11.63 -16.18 -11.43
C SER A 83 10.75 -15.28 -10.57
N ALA A 84 9.46 -15.61 -10.48
CA ALA A 84 8.50 -14.82 -9.72
C ALA A 84 8.90 -14.61 -8.25
N SER A 85 9.47 -15.63 -7.62
CA SER A 85 9.99 -15.53 -6.25
C SER A 85 11.11 -14.49 -6.14
N LYS A 86 12.04 -14.49 -7.10
CA LYS A 86 13.16 -13.55 -7.13
C LYS A 86 12.68 -12.11 -7.41
N ALA A 87 11.79 -11.94 -8.37
CA ALA A 87 11.17 -10.66 -8.71
C ALA A 87 10.42 -10.08 -7.51
N TRP A 88 9.67 -10.92 -6.78
CA TRP A 88 8.94 -10.55 -5.57
C TRP A 88 9.85 -10.04 -4.46
N ILE A 89 10.90 -10.81 -4.12
CA ILE A 89 11.85 -10.42 -3.07
C ILE A 89 12.55 -9.10 -3.42
N ALA A 90 12.97 -8.95 -4.68
CA ALA A 90 13.64 -7.73 -5.14
C ALA A 90 12.69 -6.52 -5.09
N SER A 91 11.45 -6.67 -5.57
CA SER A 91 10.47 -5.58 -5.57
C SER A 91 10.02 -5.18 -4.16
N ILE A 92 9.86 -6.13 -3.22
CA ILE A 92 9.58 -5.81 -1.82
C ILE A 92 10.75 -5.05 -1.18
N ALA A 93 11.99 -5.44 -1.49
CA ALA A 93 13.18 -4.75 -0.95
C ALA A 93 13.28 -3.30 -1.45
N GLU A 94 12.87 -3.03 -2.69
CA GLU A 94 12.75 -1.68 -3.24
C GLU A 94 11.60 -0.91 -2.59
N GLU A 95 10.41 -1.52 -2.50
CA GLU A 95 9.20 -0.86 -2.01
C GLU A 95 9.27 -0.56 -0.51
N ARG A 96 10.06 -1.30 0.27
CA ARG A 96 10.34 -1.00 1.69
C ARG A 96 10.89 0.42 1.90
N LYS A 97 11.53 1.03 0.90
CA LYS A 97 12.02 2.42 0.98
C LYS A 97 10.92 3.47 0.74
N ASN A 98 9.85 3.10 0.03
CA ASN A 98 8.75 4.01 -0.34
C ASN A 98 7.48 3.79 0.49
N ALA A 99 7.19 2.55 0.87
CA ALA A 99 6.05 2.20 1.70
C ALA A 99 6.26 2.74 3.12
N SER A 100 5.22 3.36 3.68
CA SER A 100 5.25 3.92 5.04
C SER A 100 5.28 2.86 6.15
N LEU A 101 5.51 1.60 5.77
CA LEU A 101 5.61 0.37 6.57
C LEU A 101 7.02 0.24 7.18
N HIS A 102 7.41 1.19 8.02
CA HIS A 102 8.51 0.95 8.95
C HIS A 102 8.06 -0.10 9.98
N ALA A 103 8.71 -1.26 9.97
CA ALA A 103 8.70 -2.18 11.10
C ALA A 103 9.34 -1.46 12.28
N GLU A 104 8.59 -1.32 13.38
CA GLU A 104 9.16 -1.06 14.71
C GLU A 104 10.08 -2.22 15.11
#